data_AF-A0A2K2U689-F1
#
_entry.id   AF-A0A2K2U689-F1
#
_cell.length_a   1.000
_cell.length_b   1.000
_cell.length_c   1.000
_cell.angle_alpha   90.00
_cell.angle_beta   90.00
_cell.angle_gamma   90.00
#
_symmetry.space_group_name_H-M   'P 1'
#
loop_
_entity.id
_entity.type
_entity.pdbx_description
1 polymer ?
#
loop_
_entity_poly.entity_id
_entity_poly.type
_entity_poly.pdbx_seq_one_letter_code
_entity_poly.pdbx_strand_id
1 'polypeptide(L)'
;MIGTVRGTAGQPVTIEGYAQDFGAAIAALQFSCDNGRTWTSFATPHTDPDCNVNWSFAFTPPEKGRYRLLVRAVCLDGRVTPQPACVTVESQ
;
A
#
# COMPACT_ATOMS: atom_id res chain seq x y z
N MET A 1 -10.82 3.79 3.47
CA MET A 1 -10.74 4.01 2.00
C MET A 1 -9.65 5.03 1.77
N ILE A 2 -8.59 4.65 1.05
CA ILE A 2 -7.58 5.63 0.63
C ILE A 2 -8.14 6.32 -0.62
N GLY A 3 -8.09 7.65 -0.65
CA GLY A 3 -8.65 8.45 -1.72
C GLY A 3 -7.88 8.36 -3.03
N THR A 4 -8.32 9.14 -4.01
CA THR A 4 -7.57 9.34 -5.26
C THR A 4 -6.37 10.25 -5.01
N VAL A 5 -5.20 9.82 -5.47
CA VAL A 5 -3.96 10.59 -5.41
C VAL A 5 -3.66 11.14 -6.80
N ARG A 6 -3.35 12.44 -6.90
CA ARG A 6 -3.00 13.08 -8.17
C ARG A 6 -1.50 13.31 -8.25
N GLY A 7 -0.90 12.92 -9.36
CA GLY A 7 0.52 13.12 -9.65
C GLY A 7 0.73 13.59 -11.09
N THR A 8 1.98 13.84 -11.42
CA THR A 8 2.41 14.23 -12.77
C THR A 8 3.23 13.09 -13.36
N ALA A 9 3.06 12.81 -14.65
CA ALA A 9 3.87 11.78 -15.31
C ALA A 9 5.38 12.10 -15.16
N GLY A 10 6.16 11.10 -14.77
CA GLY A 10 7.60 11.25 -14.50
C GLY A 10 7.96 11.95 -13.19
N GLN A 11 6.98 12.31 -12.35
CA GLN A 11 7.22 12.87 -11.02
C GLN A 11 6.79 11.87 -9.93
N PRO A 12 7.58 11.70 -8.85
CA PRO A 12 7.19 10.83 -7.76
C PRO A 12 5.97 11.40 -7.04
N VAL A 13 4.98 10.55 -6.78
CA VAL A 13 3.82 10.87 -5.95
C VAL A 13 3.84 10.02 -4.69
N THR A 14 3.67 10.67 -3.54
CA THR A 14 3.66 10.01 -2.24
C THR A 14 2.24 9.56 -1.91
N ILE A 15 2.11 8.29 -1.57
CA ILE A 15 0.86 7.68 -1.14
C ILE A 15 1.06 7.29 0.31
N GLU A 16 0.15 7.75 1.17
CA GLU A 16 0.24 7.51 2.60
C GLU A 16 -1.01 6.77 3.08
N GLY A 17 -0.83 5.98 4.12
CA GLY A 17 -1.92 5.26 4.75
C GLY A 17 -1.51 4.64 6.06
N TYR A 18 -2.43 3.88 6.62
CA TYR A 18 -2.19 3.07 7.80
C TYR A 18 -2.74 1.67 7.57
N ALA A 19 -2.15 0.70 8.26
CA ALA A 19 -2.66 -0.65 8.36
C ALA A 19 -2.75 -1.03 9.84
N GLN A 20 -3.78 -1.78 10.20
CA GLN A 20 -4.00 -2.27 11.55
C GLN A 20 -4.69 -3.63 11.48
N ASP A 21 -4.29 -4.54 12.36
CA ASP A 21 -5.01 -5.78 12.62
C ASP A 21 -5.12 -5.97 14.15
N PHE A 22 -6.34 -5.86 14.69
CA PHE A 22 -6.56 -5.92 16.13
C PHE A 22 -6.22 -7.31 16.67
N GLY A 23 -5.13 -7.40 17.43
CA GLY A 23 -4.63 -8.65 17.99
C GLY A 23 -3.58 -9.36 17.14
N ALA A 24 -3.11 -8.75 16.03
CA ALA A 24 -1.99 -9.28 15.26
C ALA A 24 -1.05 -8.17 14.79
N ALA A 25 0.24 -8.31 15.12
CA ALA A 25 1.28 -7.44 14.57
C ALA A 25 1.42 -7.65 13.05
N ILE A 26 1.51 -6.54 12.32
CA ILE A 26 1.71 -6.53 10.87
C ILE A 26 3.19 -6.72 10.58
N ALA A 27 3.55 -7.88 10.04
CA ALA A 27 4.93 -8.22 9.69
C ALA A 27 5.42 -7.52 8.42
N ALA A 28 4.52 -7.29 7.46
CA ALA A 28 4.85 -6.62 6.21
C ALA A 28 3.64 -5.93 5.56
N LEU A 29 3.94 -4.94 4.72
CA LEU A 29 3.00 -4.35 3.77
C LEU A 29 3.37 -4.78 2.36
N GLN A 30 2.36 -5.16 1.59
CA GLN A 30 2.52 -5.58 0.21
C GLN A 30 1.79 -4.63 -0.73
N PHE A 31 2.49 -4.18 -1.76
CA PHE A 31 2.01 -3.25 -2.76
C PHE A 31 1.99 -3.90 -4.13
N SER A 32 0.93 -3.67 -4.90
CA SER A 32 0.77 -4.21 -6.25
C SER A 32 0.29 -3.13 -7.21
N CYS A 33 1.01 -2.97 -8.32
CA CYS A 33 0.69 -2.00 -9.37
C CYS A 33 -0.02 -2.63 -10.59
N ASP A 34 -0.20 -3.95 -10.59
CA ASP A 34 -0.71 -4.74 -11.73
C ASP A 34 -2.01 -5.47 -11.39
N ASN A 35 -2.82 -4.83 -10.54
CA ASN A 35 -4.11 -5.33 -10.09
C ASN A 35 -4.01 -6.69 -9.36
N GLY A 36 -2.94 -6.86 -8.58
CA GLY A 36 -2.75 -8.00 -7.67
C GLY A 36 -2.04 -9.21 -8.28
N ARG A 37 -1.44 -9.07 -9.47
CA ARG A 37 -0.70 -10.16 -10.11
C ARG A 37 0.69 -10.33 -9.48
N THR A 38 1.37 -9.23 -9.19
CA THR A 38 2.64 -9.20 -8.46
C THR A 38 2.53 -8.30 -7.24
N TRP A 39 3.24 -8.68 -6.17
CA TRP A 39 3.22 -8.00 -4.88
C TRP A 39 4.64 -7.76 -4.40
N THR A 40 5.01 -6.49 -4.22
CA THR A 40 6.28 -6.09 -3.61
C THR A 40 6.09 -5.98 -2.11
N SER A 41 6.90 -6.73 -1.35
CA SER A 41 6.79 -6.79 0.12
C SER A 41 7.77 -5.83 0.78
N PHE A 42 7.30 -5.06 1.75
CA PHE A 42 8.09 -4.19 2.61
C PHE A 42 7.90 -4.64 4.04
N ALA A 43 8.97 -5.10 4.67
CA ALA A 43 8.95 -5.53 6.06
C ALA A 43 8.67 -4.34 6.98
N THR A 44 7.81 -4.56 7.98
CA THR A 44 7.49 -3.58 9.01
C THR A 44 7.96 -4.17 10.34
N PRO A 45 9.25 -4.02 10.69
CA PRO A 45 9.78 -4.60 11.92
C PRO A 45 9.30 -3.82 13.15
N HIS A 46 9.18 -4.51 14.28
CA HIS A 46 8.82 -3.92 15.59
C HIS A 46 7.41 -3.31 15.64
N THR A 47 6.46 -3.85 14.88
CA THR A 47 5.06 -3.41 14.94
C THR A 47 4.37 -3.97 16.17
N ASP A 48 3.67 -3.11 16.89
CA ASP A 48 2.84 -3.48 18.03
C ASP A 48 1.43 -3.90 17.54
N PRO A 49 0.87 -5.05 17.98
CA PRO A 49 -0.49 -5.46 17.65
C PRO A 49 -1.59 -4.44 18.00
N ASP A 50 -1.33 -3.56 18.96
CA ASP A 50 -2.27 -2.52 19.41
C ASP A 50 -2.05 -1.17 18.71
N CYS A 51 -0.95 -1.03 17.95
CA CYS A 51 -0.66 0.18 17.17
C CYS A 51 -0.97 0.01 15.68
N ASN A 52 -1.32 1.12 15.05
CA ASN A 52 -1.37 1.18 13.60
C ASN A 52 0.05 1.29 13.02
N VAL A 53 0.25 0.64 11.87
CA VAL A 53 1.44 0.80 11.05
C VAL A 53 1.17 1.89 10.03
N ASN A 54 1.76 3.06 10.25
CA ASN A 54 1.73 4.15 9.28
C ASN A 54 2.79 3.91 8.21
N TRP A 55 2.43 4.12 6.95
CA TRP A 55 3.30 3.86 5.82
C TRP A 55 3.19 4.98 4.78
N SER A 56 4.30 5.20 4.08
CA SER A 56 4.38 6.06 2.91
C SER A 56 5.07 5.30 1.77
N PHE A 57 4.52 5.43 0.57
CA PHE A 57 5.01 4.76 -0.63
C PHE A 57 5.13 5.79 -1.76
N ALA A 58 6.34 5.94 -2.30
CA ALA A 58 6.57 6.79 -3.46
C ALA A 58 6.36 5.98 -4.75
N PHE A 59 5.39 6.39 -5.55
CA PHE A 59 5.13 5.82 -6.86
C PHE A 59 5.39 6.87 -7.95
N THR A 60 6.18 6.54 -8.96
CA THR A 60 6.40 7.43 -10.10
C THR A 60 5.64 6.90 -11.31
N PRO A 61 4.47 7.46 -11.66
CA PRO A 61 3.77 7.06 -12.88
C PRO A 61 4.63 7.40 -14.11
N PRO A 62 4.95 6.42 -14.98
CA PRO A 62 5.81 6.67 -16.14
C PRO A 62 5.11 7.53 -17.20
N GLU A 63 3.80 7.35 -17.38
CA GLU A 63 2.99 8.03 -18.39
C GLU A 63 1.70 8.59 -17.79
N LYS A 64 1.07 9.52 -18.52
CA LYS A 64 -0.25 10.05 -18.15
C LYS A 64 -1.29 8.95 -18.19
N GLY A 65 -2.14 8.87 -17.18
CA GLY A 65 -3.13 7.82 -17.09
C GLY A 65 -3.63 7.57 -15.67
N ARG A 66 -4.40 6.50 -15.51
CA ARG A 66 -4.92 6.06 -14.21
C ARG A 66 -4.24 4.75 -13.82
N TYR A 67 -3.52 4.78 -12.71
CA TYR A 67 -2.88 3.61 -12.13
C TYR A 67 -3.65 3.17 -10.89
N ARG A 68 -3.73 1.86 -10.68
CA ARG A 68 -4.38 1.28 -9.52
C ARG A 68 -3.32 0.59 -8.67
N LEU A 69 -3.05 1.16 -7.50
CA LEU A 69 -2.18 0.56 -6.51
C LEU A 69 -3.05 -0.20 -5.50
N LEU A 70 -2.78 -1.48 -5.33
CA LEU A 70 -3.37 -2.28 -4.27
C LEU A 70 -2.38 -2.39 -3.12
N VAL A 71 -2.87 -2.25 -1.89
CA VAL A 71 -2.09 -2.39 -0.67
C VAL A 71 -2.76 -3.41 0.23
N ARG A 72 -1.98 -4.36 0.75
CA ARG A 72 -2.45 -5.33 1.74
C ARG A 72 -1.45 -5.49 2.86
N ALA A 73 -1.93 -5.76 4.06
CA ALA A 73 -1.07 -6.09 5.19
C ALA A 73 -0.89 -7.61 5.30
N VAL A 74 0.27 -8.01 5.80
CA VAL A 74 0.66 -9.40 6.07
C VAL A 74 0.99 -9.48 7.56
N CYS A 75 0.31 -10.34 8.28
CA CYS A 75 0.55 -10.61 9.69
C CYS A 75 1.74 -11.57 9.88
N LEU A 76 2.27 -11.65 11.10
CA LEU A 76 3.36 -12.57 11.46
C LEU A 76 3.05 -14.04 11.17
N ASP A 77 1.79 -14.44 11.28
CA ASP A 77 1.32 -15.79 10.97
C ASP A 77 1.11 -16.05 9.46
N GLY A 78 1.46 -15.08 8.61
CA GLY A 78 1.31 -15.16 7.16
C GLY A 78 -0.10 -14.85 6.65
N ARG A 79 -1.07 -14.54 7.52
CA ARG A 79 -2.39 -14.09 7.08
C ARG A 79 -2.27 -12.75 6.37
N VAL A 80 -2.93 -12.64 5.23
CA VAL A 80 -3.04 -11.39 4.48
C VAL A 80 -4.43 -10.80 4.66
N THR A 81 -4.54 -9.48 4.63
CA THR A 81 -5.86 -8.82 4.65
C THR A 81 -6.71 -9.31 3.48
N PRO A 82 -7.95 -9.80 3.72
CA PRO A 82 -8.77 -10.45 2.69
C PRO A 82 -9.17 -9.50 1.57
N GLN A 83 -9.35 -8.22 1.89
CA GLN A 83 -9.64 -7.18 0.92
C GLN A 83 -8.50 -6.15 0.90
N PRO A 84 -7.68 -6.11 -0.17
CA PRO A 84 -6.65 -5.09 -0.30
C PRO A 84 -7.29 -3.71 -0.43
N ALA A 85 -6.67 -2.70 0.20
CA ALA A 85 -7.01 -1.32 -0.04
C ALA A 85 -6.62 -0.94 -1.47
N CYS A 86 -7.47 -0.20 -2.17
CA CYS A 86 -7.15 0.34 -3.49
C CYS A 86 -6.92 1.84 -3.43
N VAL A 87 -5.83 2.28 -4.07
CA VAL A 87 -5.49 3.67 -4.30
C VAL A 87 -5.50 3.90 -5.80
N THR A 88 -6.26 4.90 -6.25
CA THR A 88 -6.22 5.35 -7.63
C THR A 88 -5.22 6.49 -7.74
N VAL A 89 -4.19 6.32 -8.56
CA VAL A 89 -3.23 7.38 -8.89
C VAL A 89 -3.56 7.92 -10.27
N GLU A 90 -3.97 9.18 -10.33
CA GLU A 90 -4.20 9.89 -11.58
C GLU A 90 -2.95 10.68 -11.94
N SER A 91 -2.34 10.33 -13.06
CA SER A 91 -1.18 11.01 -13.63
C SER A 91 -1.63 11.92 -14.76
N GLN A 92 -1.40 13.23 -14.62
CA GLN A 92 -1.72 14.26 -15.61
C GLN A 92 -0.52 14.73 -16.42
#